data_AF-A0A8H3QK52-F1
#
_entry.id   AF-A0A8H3QK52-F1
#
_cell.length_a   1.000
_cell.length_b   1.000
_cell.length_c   1.000
_cell.angle_alpha   90.00
_cell.angle_beta   90.00
_cell.angle_gamma   90.00
#
_symmetry.space_group_name_H-M   'P 1'
#
loop_
_entity.id
_entity.type
_entity.pdbx_description
1 polymer ?
#
loop_
_entity_poly.entity_id
_entity_poly.type
_entity_poly.pdbx_seq_one_letter_code
_entity_poly.pdbx_strand_id
1 'polypeptide(L)'
;MPYVAPEVLRVTGKQPFANCAHDNTLVVNICNGIKPEISEKGVPKCYIDLMKKCLDSNPENRPIASKIEELIESFYYSISGLTKDILFNSEFKKQFEEAEEYRKKNVLSIENDQSTTHPHACYTS
;
A
#
# COMPACT_ATOMS: atom_id res chain seq x y z
N MET A 1 7.62 16.63 12.65
CA MET A 1 6.77 15.43 12.70
C MET A 1 7.01 14.62 11.45
N PRO A 2 7.38 13.33 11.52
CA PRO A 2 7.41 12.48 10.33
C PRO A 2 5.98 12.29 9.85
N TYR A 3 5.65 12.91 8.72
CA TYR A 3 4.38 12.76 8.04
C TYR A 3 4.24 11.33 7.51
N VAL A 4 3.21 10.61 7.95
CA VAL A 4 2.76 9.35 7.36
C VAL A 4 1.41 9.67 6.73
N ALA A 5 1.37 9.82 5.40
CA ALA A 5 0.13 10.10 4.67
C ALA A 5 -0.92 9.01 4.95
N PRO A 6 -2.03 9.32 5.65
CA PRO A 6 -3.03 8.31 6.03
C PRO A 6 -3.74 7.69 4.81
N GLU A 7 -3.78 8.42 3.69
CA GLU A 7 -4.48 7.99 2.47
C GLU A 7 -3.77 6.90 1.67
N VAL A 8 -2.44 6.73 1.79
CA VAL A 8 -1.65 5.91 0.85
C VAL A 8 -1.65 4.41 1.20
N LEU A 9 -2.08 4.01 2.40
CA LEU A 9 -2.03 2.62 2.88
C LEU A 9 -3.39 1.98 3.14
N ARG A 10 -4.50 2.59 2.70
CA ARG A 10 -5.85 2.02 2.92
C ARG A 10 -6.26 1.03 1.82
N VAL A 11 -5.42 0.04 1.50
CA VAL A 11 -5.79 -1.01 0.54
C VAL A 11 -6.59 -2.13 1.20
N THR A 12 -6.43 -2.32 2.52
CA THR A 12 -7.16 -3.34 3.30
C THR A 12 -8.03 -2.79 4.42
N GLY A 13 -8.26 -1.47 4.44
CA GLY A 13 -9.01 -0.80 5.51
C GLY A 13 -8.26 -0.71 6.85
N LYS A 14 -7.08 -1.33 6.97
CA LYS A 14 -6.24 -1.27 8.18
C LYS A 14 -5.32 -0.07 8.11
N GLN A 15 -5.31 0.73 9.18
CA GLN A 15 -4.40 1.85 9.29
C GLN A 15 -3.01 1.39 9.73
N PRO A 16 -1.93 2.04 9.25
CA PRO A 16 -0.56 1.75 9.70
C PRO A 16 -0.45 1.88 11.23
N PHE A 17 0.16 0.88 11.88
CA PHE A 17 0.40 0.87 13.32
C PHE A 17 -0.87 0.94 14.20
N ALA A 18 -2.03 0.55 13.67
CA ALA A 18 -3.31 0.63 14.39
C ALA A 18 -3.36 -0.16 15.69
N ASN A 19 -2.48 -1.13 15.88
CA ASN A 19 -2.43 -2.01 17.03
C ASN A 19 -1.59 -1.49 18.21
N CYS A 20 -0.99 -0.29 18.12
CA CYS A 20 -0.17 0.27 19.21
C CYS A 20 -0.46 1.75 19.50
N ALA A 21 0.04 2.25 20.62
CA ALA A 21 -0.06 3.66 20.96
C ALA A 21 0.80 4.52 20.02
N HIS A 22 0.28 5.67 19.59
CA HIS A 22 1.04 6.65 18.82
C HIS A 22 1.82 7.59 19.74
N ASP A 23 2.79 7.04 20.46
CA ASP A 23 3.61 7.75 21.43
C ASP A 23 5.08 7.89 20.96
N ASN A 24 5.93 8.48 21.81
CA ASN A 24 7.36 8.64 21.52
C ASN A 24 8.07 7.30 21.30
N THR A 25 7.59 6.21 21.90
CA THR A 25 8.16 4.88 21.72
C THR A 25 7.97 4.42 20.28
N LEU A 26 6.78 4.60 19.72
CA LEU A 26 6.52 4.30 18.31
C LEU A 26 7.40 5.15 17.38
N VAL A 27 7.59 6.44 17.67
CA VAL A 27 8.46 7.33 16.89
C VAL A 27 9.91 6.81 16.87
N VAL A 28 10.46 6.47 18.03
CA VAL A 28 11.82 5.91 18.14
C VAL A 28 11.93 4.60 17.35
N ASN A 29 10.93 3.73 17.46
CA ASN A 29 10.89 2.47 16.73
C ASN A 29 10.88 2.66 15.21
N ILE A 30 10.09 3.62 14.70
CA ILE A 30 10.05 3.95 13.26
C ILE A 30 11.41 4.49 12.80
N CYS A 31 12.03 5.37 13.58
CA CYS A 31 13.38 5.88 13.30
C CYS A 31 14.43 4.75 13.29
N ASN A 32 14.26 3.74 14.14
CA ASN A 32 15.10 2.55 14.19
C ASN A 32 14.77 1.52 13.08
N GLY A 33 13.84 1.84 12.18
CA GLY A 33 13.57 1.05 10.99
C GLY A 33 12.34 0.16 11.06
N ILE A 34 11.51 0.24 12.11
CA ILE A 34 10.19 -0.39 12.07
C ILE A 34 9.38 0.21 10.91
N LYS A 35 8.77 -0.66 10.11
CA LYS A 35 7.93 -0.32 8.96
C LYS A 35 6.49 -0.78 9.19
N PRO A 36 5.52 -0.10 8.57
CA PRO A 36 4.15 -0.60 8.59
C PRO A 36 4.07 -1.92 7.83
N GLU A 37 3.16 -2.79 8.29
CA GLU A 37 2.87 -4.04 7.61
C GLU A 37 2.19 -3.77 6.27
N ILE A 38 2.72 -4.36 5.19
CA ILE A 38 2.09 -4.32 3.88
C ILE A 38 1.20 -5.56 3.78
N SER A 39 -0.12 -5.34 3.71
CA SER A 39 -1.01 -6.45 3.37
C SER A 39 -0.87 -6.78 1.90
N GLU A 40 -0.54 -8.04 1.61
CA GLU A 40 -0.46 -8.55 0.24
C GLU A 40 -1.83 -9.03 -0.29
N LYS A 41 -2.79 -9.29 0.60
CA LYS A 41 -4.11 -9.82 0.25
C LYS A 41 -4.96 -8.78 -0.46
N GLY A 42 -5.47 -9.14 -1.64
CA GLY A 42 -6.36 -8.27 -2.41
C GLY A 42 -5.69 -6.99 -2.90
N VAL A 43 -4.36 -6.98 -3.02
CA VAL A 43 -3.58 -5.85 -3.55
C VAL A 43 -2.88 -6.32 -4.83
N PRO A 44 -2.93 -5.55 -5.94
CA PRO A 44 -2.15 -5.88 -7.13
C PRO A 44 -0.66 -5.96 -6.80
N LYS A 45 0.03 -6.98 -7.30
CA LYS A 45 1.45 -7.22 -7.00
C LYS A 45 2.34 -6.01 -7.33
N CYS A 46 2.07 -5.32 -8.42
CA CYS A 46 2.79 -4.11 -8.81
C CYS A 46 2.73 -2.99 -7.75
N TYR A 47 1.61 -2.85 -7.04
CA TYR A 47 1.49 -1.93 -5.92
C TYR A 47 2.26 -2.42 -4.69
N ILE A 48 2.26 -3.73 -4.41
CA ILE A 48 3.06 -4.31 -3.33
C ILE A 48 4.55 -4.03 -3.55
N ASP A 49 5.03 -4.27 -4.77
CA ASP A 49 6.43 -4.05 -5.13
C ASP A 49 6.80 -2.56 -5.05
N LEU A 50 5.90 -1.67 -5.45
CA LEU A 50 6.07 -0.22 -5.29
C LEU A 50 6.14 0.18 -3.81
N MET A 51 5.21 -0.29 -2.97
CA MET A 51 5.21 -0.02 -1.53
C MET A 51 6.49 -0.52 -0.85
N LYS A 52 6.98 -1.70 -1.23
CA LYS A 52 8.26 -2.25 -0.73
C LYS A 52 9.44 -1.34 -1.09
N LYS A 53 9.51 -0.83 -2.32
CA LYS A 53 10.55 0.13 -2.74
C LYS A 53 10.44 1.47 -1.99
N CYS A 54 9.23 2.00 -1.80
CA CYS A 54 9.02 3.24 -1.06
C CYS A 54 9.42 3.12 0.43
N LEU A 55 9.24 1.93 1.02
CA LEU A 55 9.56 1.66 2.42
C LEU A 55 11.00 1.16 2.64
N ASP A 56 11.81 1.07 1.59
CA ASP A 56 13.18 0.55 1.66
C ASP A 56 14.01 1.29 2.73
N SER A 57 14.76 0.52 3.51
CA SER A 57 15.64 1.03 4.55
C SER A 57 16.76 1.89 3.98
N ASN A 58 17.26 1.55 2.79
CA ASN A 58 18.20 2.37 2.04
C ASN A 58 17.45 3.48 1.28
N PRO A 59 17.68 4.77 1.60
CA PRO A 59 17.06 5.89 0.90
C PRO A 59 17.32 5.90 -0.61
N GLU A 60 18.49 5.41 -1.06
CA GLU A 60 18.87 5.38 -2.47
C GLU A 60 18.02 4.41 -3.31
N ASN A 61 17.42 3.41 -2.66
CA ASN A 61 16.52 2.47 -3.32
C ASN A 61 15.10 3.03 -3.48
N ARG A 62 14.78 4.14 -2.78
CA ARG A 62 13.44 4.73 -2.82
C ARG A 62 13.24 5.46 -4.14
N PRO A 63 12.12 5.22 -4.84
CA PRO A 63 11.83 5.92 -6.08
C PRO A 63 11.56 7.40 -5.79
N ILE A 64 12.03 8.26 -6.70
CA ILE A 64 11.65 9.67 -6.70
C ILE A 64 10.20 9.84 -7.15
N ALA A 65 9.56 10.93 -6.76
CA ALA A 65 8.14 11.18 -7.03
C ALA A 65 7.76 11.07 -8.52
N SER A 66 8.58 11.59 -9.43
CA SER A 66 8.32 11.51 -10.88
C SER A 66 8.30 10.07 -11.40
N LYS A 67 9.18 9.20 -10.89
CA LYS A 67 9.18 7.77 -11.26
C LYS A 67 7.95 7.04 -10.72
N ILE A 68 7.45 7.46 -9.56
CA ILE A 68 6.21 6.92 -8.99
C ILE A 68 5.03 7.33 -9.88
N GLU A 69 4.97 8.60 -10.28
CA GLU A 69 3.95 9.14 -11.18
C GLU A 69 3.90 8.39 -12.52
N GLU A 70 5.04 8.28 -13.21
CA GLU A 70 5.15 7.52 -14.49
C GLU A 70 4.65 6.07 -14.35
N LEU A 71 4.96 5.42 -13.22
CA LEU A 71 4.54 4.04 -12.96
C LEU A 71 3.03 3.95 -12.69
N ILE A 72 2.46 4.88 -11.92
CA ILE A 72 1.02 4.94 -11.66
C ILE A 72 0.24 5.22 -12.95
N GLU A 73 0.73 6.15 -13.79
CA GLU A 73 0.15 6.39 -15.11
C GLU A 73 0.17 5.12 -15.97
N SER A 74 1.29 4.39 -15.96
CA SER A 74 1.42 3.13 -16.68
C SER A 74 0.40 2.08 -16.22
N PHE A 75 0.13 2.00 -14.91
CA PHE A 75 -0.93 1.14 -14.37
C PHE A 75 -2.31 1.57 -14.89
N TYR A 76 -2.62 2.87 -14.80
CA TYR A 76 -3.89 3.43 -15.25
C TYR A 76 -4.16 3.15 -16.73
N TYR A 77 -3.19 3.41 -17.61
CA TYR A 77 -3.34 3.16 -19.04
C TYR A 77 -3.53 1.68 -19.37
N SER A 78 -2.82 0.80 -18.65
CA SER A 78 -2.98 -0.65 -18.81
C SER A 78 -4.39 -1.11 -18.45
N ILE A 79 -4.93 -0.67 -17.32
CA ILE A 79 -6.28 -1.06 -16.87
C ILE A 79 -7.36 -0.46 -17.78
N SER A 80 -7.19 0.79 -18.23
CA SER A 80 -8.14 1.47 -19.13
C SER A 80 -8.10 0.98 -20.58
N GLY A 81 -7.10 0.16 -20.94
CA GLY A 81 -6.95 -0.38 -22.30
C GLY A 81 -6.50 0.67 -23.33
N LEU A 82 -5.92 1.78 -22.88
CA LEU A 82 -5.53 2.92 -23.72
C LEU A 82 -4.06 2.88 -24.19
N THR A 83 -3.26 1.90 -23.73
CA THR A 83 -1.82 1.79 -24.05
C THR A 83 -1.54 1.16 -25.41
N LYS A 84 -0.48 1.64 -26.10
CA LYS A 84 0.02 1.11 -27.39
C LYS A 84 0.87 -0.17 -27.28
N ASP A 85 1.47 -0.45 -26.11
CA ASP A 85 2.30 -1.64 -25.90
C ASP A 85 1.48 -2.75 -25.23
N ILE A 86 1.13 -3.77 -26.03
CA ILE A 86 0.16 -4.81 -25.67
C ILE A 86 0.70 -5.76 -24.58
N LEU A 87 2.01 -6.02 -24.57
CA LEU A 87 2.61 -7.03 -23.69
C LEU A 87 2.68 -6.54 -22.24
N PHE A 88 3.19 -5.32 -22.04
CA PHE A 88 3.27 -4.68 -20.71
C PHE A 88 1.89 -4.42 -20.10
N ASN A 89 0.91 -4.10 -20.96
CA ASN A 89 -0.48 -3.94 -20.57
C ASN A 89 -1.06 -5.24 -19.96
N SER A 90 -0.78 -6.38 -20.60
CA SER A 90 -1.37 -7.67 -20.19
C SER A 90 -0.97 -8.10 -18.77
N GLU A 91 0.26 -7.83 -18.33
CA GLU A 91 0.73 -8.29 -17.02
C GLU A 91 0.12 -7.46 -15.89
N PHE A 92 0.14 -6.14 -15.98
CA PHE A 92 -0.50 -5.31 -14.95
C PHE A 92 -1.99 -5.59 -14.90
N LYS A 93 -2.68 -5.56 -16.04
CA LYS A 93 -4.12 -5.83 -16.09
C LYS A 93 -4.47 -7.14 -15.37
N LYS A 94 -3.72 -8.21 -15.62
CA LYS A 94 -3.91 -9.49 -14.95
C LYS A 94 -3.75 -9.39 -13.42
N GLN A 95 -2.72 -8.71 -12.93
CA GLN A 95 -2.52 -8.53 -11.48
C GLN A 95 -3.66 -7.75 -10.82
N PHE A 96 -4.24 -6.77 -11.52
CA PHE A 96 -5.40 -6.02 -11.03
C PHE A 96 -6.67 -6.88 -11.01
N GLU A 97 -6.89 -7.69 -12.05
CA GLU A 97 -8.01 -8.64 -12.13
C GLU A 97 -7.93 -9.69 -11.03
N GLU A 98 -6.77 -10.31 -10.82
CA GLU A 98 -6.54 -11.28 -9.73
C GLU A 98 -6.83 -10.68 -8.35
N ALA A 99 -6.37 -9.45 -8.11
CA ALA A 99 -6.63 -8.74 -6.85
C ALA A 99 -8.13 -8.44 -6.66
N GLU A 100 -8.83 -8.08 -7.73
CA GLU A 100 -10.27 -7.82 -7.71
C GLU A 100 -11.09 -9.09 -7.49
N GLU A 101 -10.74 -10.20 -8.13
CA GLU A 101 -11.36 -11.51 -7.90
C GLU A 101 -11.16 -11.96 -6.46
N TYR A 102 -9.97 -11.76 -5.90
CA TYR A 102 -9.71 -12.04 -4.49
C TYR A 102 -10.63 -11.21 -3.59
N ARG A 103 -10.75 -9.89 -3.84
CA ARG A 103 -11.64 -9.01 -3.06
C ARG A 103 -13.10 -9.47 -3.14
N LYS A 104 -13.61 -9.78 -4.33
CA LYS A 104 -14.98 -10.27 -4.55
C LYS A 104 -15.25 -11.60 -3.85
N LYS A 105 -14.28 -12.52 -3.83
CA LYS A 105 -14.42 -13.83 -3.18
C LYS A 105 -14.34 -13.74 -1.65
N ASN A 106 -13.64 -12.75 -1.11
CA ASN A 106 -13.32 -12.65 0.32
C ASN A 106 -14.00 -11.46 1.03
N VAL A 107 -15.09 -10.91 0.46
CA VAL A 107 -15.83 -9.77 1.03
C VAL A 107 -16.16 -9.99 2.52
N LEU A 108 -16.66 -11.18 2.88
CA LEU A 108 -17.03 -11.54 4.26
C LEU A 108 -15.83 -11.69 5.22
N SER A 109 -14.65 -12.07 4.70
CA SER A 109 -13.43 -12.24 5.48
C SER A 109 -12.81 -10.90 5.87
N ILE A 110 -12.98 -9.88 5.01
CA ILE A 110 -12.44 -8.52 5.20
C ILE A 110 -13.24 -7.77 6.27
N GLU A 111 -14.56 -7.97 6.33
CA GLU A 111 -15.43 -7.36 7.35
C GLU A 111 -15.15 -7.91 8.76
N ASN A 112 -14.78 -9.18 8.88
CA ASN A 112 -14.42 -9.81 10.16
C ASN A 112 -12.98 -9.48 10.63
N ASP A 113 -12.14 -8.94 9.74
CA ASP A 113 -10.77 -8.51 10.05
C ASP A 113 -10.74 -7.11 10.69
N GLN A 114 -11.78 -6.77 11.47
CA GLN A 114 -11.85 -5.60 12.33
C GLN A 114 -10.73 -5.68 13.38
N SER A 115 -9.55 -5.23 12.97
CA SER A 115 -8.45 -4.93 13.87
C SER A 115 -8.95 -3.87 14.85
N THR A 116 -9.00 -4.22 16.14
CA THR A 116 -9.26 -3.24 17.19
C THR A 116 -8.15 -2.20 17.16
N THR A 117 -8.48 -0.97 16.77
CA THR A 117 -7.57 0.17 16.87
C THR A 117 -7.25 0.39 18.35
N HIS A 118 -5.96 0.50 18.66
CA HIS A 118 -5.51 0.77 20.02
C HIS A 118 -6.11 2.11 20.50
N PRO A 119 -6.63 2.22 21.74
CA PRO A 119 -7.30 3.43 22.21
C PRO A 119 -6.44 4.71 22.15
N HIS A 120 -5.12 4.54 22.15
CA HIS A 120 -4.13 5.62 22.02
C HIS A 120 -3.50 5.71 20.62
N ALA A 121 -4.03 5.02 19.62
CA ALA A 121 -3.71 5.29 18.22
C ALA A 121 -4.51 6.51 17.76
N CYS A 122 -3.82 7.49 17.20
CA CYS A 122 -4.43 8.75 16.75
C CYS A 122 -4.05 9.05 15.31
N TYR A 123 -5.05 9.24 14.45
CA TYR A 123 -4.90 9.61 13.05
C TYR A 123 -5.56 10.96 12.85
N THR A 124 -4.76 12.00 12.63
CA THR A 124 -5.24 13.35 12.33
C THR A 124 -4.99 13.64 10.85
N SER A 125 -5.99 14.21 10.17
CA SER A 125 -5.88 14.74 8.80
C SER A 125 -5.42 16.19 8.80
#